data_AF-A0A6A8AIQ7-F1
#
_entry.id   AF-A0A6A8AIQ7-F1
#
_cell.length_a   1.000
_cell.length_b   1.000
_cell.length_c   1.000
_cell.angle_alpha   90.00
_cell.angle_beta   90.00
_cell.angle_gamma   90.00
#
_symmetry.space_group_name_H-M   'P 1'
#
loop_
_entity.id
_entity.type
_entity.pdbx_description
1 polymer ?
#
loop_
_entity_poly.entity_id
_entity_poly.type
_entity_poly.pdbx_seq_one_letter_code
_entity_poly.pdbx_strand_id
1 'polypeptide(L)'
;MKTGMRTKIGNNGMKFFALRKAVGLCRWSRDRVYGEYEKLLEEEILEKPLPEHVAIIMDGNRRYAKKIGISTEEGYLYGAEITERVIEWCFGIGVKQLTIYAFSIENFCRTEEEKGRLFTLMRSEF
;
A
#
# COMPACT_ATOMS: atom_id res chain seq x y z
N MET A 1 54.99 32.33 -2.43
CA MET A 1 53.83 31.66 -3.07
C MET A 1 53.21 30.67 -2.09
N LYS A 2 52.11 31.01 -1.41
CA LYS A 2 51.15 30.05 -0.83
C LYS A 2 49.77 30.72 -0.80
N THR A 3 49.01 30.50 -1.87
CA THR A 3 47.62 30.97 -2.03
C THR A 3 46.69 30.00 -1.31
N GLY A 4 45.71 30.54 -0.59
CA GLY A 4 44.82 29.78 0.29
C GLY A 4 43.78 28.91 -0.42
N MET A 5 43.27 27.94 0.33
CA MET A 5 42.00 27.26 0.05
C MET A 5 41.16 27.29 1.32
N ARG A 6 40.31 28.30 1.45
CA ARG A 6 39.12 28.25 2.30
C ARG A 6 38.06 27.45 1.53
N THR A 7 37.82 26.21 1.93
CA THR A 7 36.73 25.38 1.42
C THR A 7 35.39 26.02 1.80
N LYS A 8 34.67 26.56 0.81
CA LYS A 8 33.27 26.96 0.95
C LYS A 8 32.41 25.71 1.17
N ILE A 9 32.02 25.44 2.41
CA ILE A 9 30.92 24.52 2.73
C ILE A 9 29.65 25.17 2.16
N GLY A 10 29.18 24.64 1.03
CA GLY A 10 28.12 25.25 0.23
C GLY A 10 26.77 25.26 0.94
N ASN A 11 26.05 26.36 0.73
CA ASN A 11 24.67 26.66 1.16
C ASN A 11 23.61 25.57 0.77
N ASN A 12 24.00 24.57 -0.01
CA ASN A 12 23.15 23.46 -0.45
C ASN A 12 22.91 22.40 0.63
N GLY A 13 23.85 22.20 1.56
CA GLY A 13 23.68 21.22 2.66
C GLY A 13 22.59 21.62 3.66
N MET A 14 22.52 22.90 4.02
CA MET A 14 21.48 23.46 4.89
C MET A 14 20.10 23.41 4.24
N LYS A 15 19.99 23.69 2.93
CA LYS A 15 18.73 23.58 2.18
C LYS A 15 18.19 22.15 2.14
N PHE A 16 19.07 21.17 1.94
CA PHE A 16 18.67 19.75 1.90
C PHE A 16 18.15 19.25 3.25
N PHE A 17 18.80 19.65 4.36
CA PHE A 17 18.37 19.30 5.71
C PHE A 17 17.03 19.95 6.08
N ALA A 18 16.85 21.24 5.75
CA ALA A 18 15.59 21.94 5.94
C ALA A 18 14.45 21.29 5.14
N LEU A 19 14.71 20.88 3.89
CA LEU A 19 13.73 20.18 3.05
C LEU A 19 13.34 18.82 3.65
N ARG A 20 14.29 18.01 4.14
CA ARG A 20 13.98 16.74 4.83
C ARG A 20 13.16 16.96 6.09
N LYS A 21 13.46 17.99 6.89
CA LYS A 21 12.65 18.34 8.08
C LYS A 21 11.24 18.79 7.70
N ALA A 22 11.11 19.60 6.66
CA ALA A 22 9.80 20.06 6.17
C ALA A 22 8.96 18.89 5.61
N VAL A 23 9.56 17.99 4.82
CA VAL A 23 8.89 16.77 4.33
C VAL A 23 8.51 15.85 5.49
N GLY A 24 9.40 15.69 6.48
CA GLY A 24 9.12 14.92 7.70
C GLY A 24 7.98 15.50 8.53
N LEU A 25 7.92 16.82 8.68
CA LEU A 25 6.84 17.51 9.38
C LEU A 25 5.51 17.40 8.62
N CYS A 26 5.52 17.60 7.30
CA CYS A 26 4.32 17.42 6.47
C CYS A 26 3.79 15.98 6.51
N ARG A 27 4.68 14.99 6.53
CA ARG A 27 4.32 13.58 6.70
C ARG A 27 3.72 13.34 8.08
N TRP A 28 4.39 13.80 9.14
CA TRP A 28 3.88 13.68 10.52
C TRP A 28 2.51 14.33 10.71
N SER A 29 2.31 15.55 10.20
CA SER A 29 1.02 16.23 10.29
C SER A 29 -0.07 15.51 9.52
N ARG A 30 0.27 14.97 8.34
CA ARG A 30 -0.64 14.14 7.55
C ARG A 30 -1.01 12.87 8.32
N ASP A 31 -0.02 12.11 8.76
CA ASP A 31 -0.22 10.86 9.47
C ASP A 31 -1.07 11.08 10.73
N ARG A 32 -0.87 12.20 11.43
CA ARG A 32 -1.71 12.57 12.59
C ARG A 32 -3.15 12.89 12.19
N VAL A 33 -3.37 13.71 11.15
CA VAL A 33 -4.73 14.03 10.70
C VAL A 33 -5.48 12.79 10.22
N TYR A 34 -4.81 11.92 9.45
CA TYR A 34 -5.42 10.66 8.99
C TYR A 34 -5.67 9.70 10.16
N GLY A 35 -4.78 9.63 11.15
CA GLY A 35 -5.00 8.78 12.32
C GLY A 35 -6.19 9.20 13.17
N GLU A 36 -6.38 10.51 13.41
CA GLU A 36 -7.59 11.00 14.11
C GLU A 36 -8.85 10.75 13.27
N TYR A 37 -8.77 10.89 11.94
CA TYR A 37 -9.89 10.63 11.04
C TYR A 37 -10.28 9.13 10.99
N GLU A 38 -9.30 8.24 10.95
CA GLU A 38 -9.50 6.79 11.02
C GLU A 38 -10.20 6.41 12.32
N LYS A 39 -9.78 6.98 13.46
CA LYS A 39 -10.43 6.74 14.75
C LYS A 39 -11.90 7.17 14.77
N LEU A 40 -12.21 8.34 14.21
CA LEU A 40 -13.59 8.82 14.12
C LEU A 40 -14.46 7.88 13.24
N LEU A 41 -13.92 7.41 12.13
CA LEU A 41 -14.61 6.45 11.25
C LEU A 41 -14.84 5.10 11.95
N GLU A 42 -13.84 4.62 12.70
CA GLU A 42 -13.95 3.37 13.45
C GLU A 42 -15.03 3.47 14.53
N GLU A 43 -15.05 4.56 15.30
CA GLU A 43 -16.11 4.84 16.28
C GLU A 43 -17.50 4.85 15.60
N GLU A 44 -17.65 5.53 14.45
CA GLU A 44 -18.92 5.57 13.72
C GLU A 44 -19.37 4.19 13.20
N ILE A 45 -18.42 3.37 12.75
CA ILE A 45 -18.70 2.00 12.26
C ILE A 45 -19.16 1.10 13.43
N LEU A 46 -18.49 1.19 14.58
CA LEU A 46 -18.78 0.37 15.76
C LEU A 46 -20.08 0.76 16.46
N GLU A 47 -20.59 1.98 16.26
CA GLU A 47 -21.92 2.39 16.71
C GLU A 47 -23.07 1.73 15.92
N LYS A 48 -22.76 1.12 14.77
CA LYS A 48 -23.74 0.47 13.89
C LYS A 48 -23.61 -1.06 13.95
N PRO A 49 -24.69 -1.81 13.63
CA PRO A 49 -24.60 -3.26 13.48
C PRO A 49 -23.58 -3.63 12.40
N LEU A 50 -22.57 -4.41 12.77
CA LEU A 50 -21.55 -4.89 11.85
C LEU A 50 -22.08 -6.02 10.95
N PRO A 51 -21.65 -6.08 9.68
CA PRO A 51 -21.96 -7.21 8.82
C PRO A 51 -21.27 -8.47 9.35
N GLU A 52 -22.00 -9.58 9.36
CA GLU A 52 -21.41 -10.88 9.75
C GLU A 52 -20.48 -11.44 8.67
N HIS A 53 -20.72 -11.07 7.41
CA HIS A 53 -19.95 -11.56 6.26
C HIS A 53 -19.71 -10.44 5.24
N VAL A 54 -18.44 -10.28 4.84
CA VAL A 54 -18.01 -9.36 3.79
C VAL A 54 -17.39 -10.16 2.65
N ALA A 55 -17.74 -9.83 1.41
CA ALA A 55 -17.14 -10.43 0.21
C ALA A 55 -16.49 -9.34 -0.66
N ILE A 56 -15.24 -9.56 -1.08
CA ILE A 56 -14.44 -8.58 -1.83
C ILE A 56 -13.92 -9.22 -3.11
N ILE A 57 -14.06 -8.50 -4.23
CA ILE A 57 -13.44 -8.82 -5.50
C ILE A 57 -12.22 -7.94 -5.69
N MET A 58 -11.04 -8.55 -5.71
CA MET A 58 -9.77 -7.81 -5.84
C MET A 58 -9.43 -7.61 -7.31
N ASP A 59 -10.02 -6.55 -7.88
CA ASP A 59 -9.78 -6.15 -9.26
C ASP A 59 -8.89 -4.90 -9.31
N GLY A 60 -8.17 -4.75 -10.42
CA GLY A 60 -7.43 -3.53 -10.73
C GLY A 60 -5.92 -3.67 -10.71
N ASN A 61 -5.34 -4.77 -10.23
CA ASN A 61 -3.89 -4.94 -10.06
C ASN A 61 -3.10 -4.62 -11.34
N ARG A 62 -3.55 -5.14 -12.51
CA ARG A 62 -2.93 -4.83 -13.82
C ARG A 62 -3.08 -3.37 -14.24
N ARG A 63 -4.25 -2.77 -14.00
CA ARG A 63 -4.53 -1.37 -14.34
C ARG A 63 -3.72 -0.43 -13.45
N TYR A 64 -3.58 -0.77 -12.17
CA TYR A 64 -2.74 -0.07 -11.22
C TYR A 64 -1.27 -0.13 -11.66
N ALA A 65 -0.75 -1.32 -11.95
CA ALA A 65 0.61 -1.50 -12.45
C ALA A 65 0.92 -0.62 -13.67
N LYS A 66 0.04 -0.65 -14.67
CA LYS A 66 0.14 0.19 -15.86
C LYS A 66 0.10 1.70 -15.54
N LYS A 67 -0.74 2.11 -14.58
CA LYS A 67 -0.92 3.52 -14.22
C LYS A 67 0.33 4.10 -13.55
N ILE A 68 1.03 3.31 -12.74
CA ILE A 68 2.23 3.78 -12.02
C ILE A 68 3.55 3.34 -12.67
N GLY A 69 3.49 2.62 -13.80
CA GLY A 69 4.65 2.26 -14.61
C GLY A 69 5.49 1.10 -14.06
N ILE A 70 4.88 0.19 -13.28
CA ILE A 70 5.53 -1.01 -12.74
C ILE A 70 5.12 -2.27 -13.52
N SER A 71 5.81 -3.38 -13.30
CA SER A 71 5.46 -4.66 -13.90
C SER A 71 4.11 -5.20 -13.40
N THR A 72 3.48 -6.05 -14.20
CA THR A 72 2.25 -6.73 -13.81
C THR A 72 2.43 -7.61 -12.57
N GLU A 73 3.60 -8.24 -12.42
CA GLU A 73 3.97 -9.06 -11.27
C GLU A 73 4.02 -8.22 -9.98
N GLU A 74 4.70 -7.07 -10.02
CA GLU A 74 4.71 -6.11 -8.91
C GLU A 74 3.29 -5.64 -8.58
N GLY A 75 2.45 -5.40 -9.59
CA GLY A 75 1.04 -5.05 -9.37
C GLY A 75 0.25 -6.11 -8.62
N TYR A 76 0.55 -7.40 -8.84
CA TYR A 76 -0.06 -8.48 -8.07
C TYR A 76 0.48 -8.56 -6.63
N LEU A 77 1.78 -8.35 -6.44
CA LEU A 77 2.40 -8.25 -5.10
C LEU A 77 1.75 -7.15 -4.26
N TYR A 78 1.61 -5.94 -4.81
CA TYR A 78 0.87 -4.86 -4.13
C TYR A 78 -0.58 -5.24 -3.82
N GLY A 79 -1.23 -5.98 -4.73
CA GLY A 79 -2.57 -6.51 -4.48
C GLY A 79 -2.60 -7.44 -3.26
N ALA A 80 -1.63 -8.33 -3.13
CA ALA A 80 -1.51 -9.24 -1.99
C ALA A 80 -1.29 -8.48 -0.67
N GLU A 81 -0.39 -7.49 -0.64
CA GLU A 81 -0.16 -6.65 0.55
C GLU A 81 -1.43 -5.91 1.00
N ILE A 82 -2.22 -5.37 0.05
CA ILE A 82 -3.49 -4.72 0.38
C ILE A 82 -4.52 -5.74 0.88
N THR A 83 -4.50 -6.96 0.35
CA THR A 83 -5.36 -8.05 0.81
C THR A 83 -5.14 -8.34 2.30
N GLU A 84 -3.87 -8.48 2.69
CA GLU A 84 -3.48 -8.73 4.08
C GLU A 84 -4.00 -7.64 5.01
N ARG A 85 -3.80 -6.36 4.64
CA ARG A 85 -4.32 -5.22 5.41
C ARG A 85 -5.83 -5.22 5.56
N VAL A 86 -6.56 -5.59 4.51
CA VAL A 86 -8.03 -5.68 4.56
C VAL A 86 -8.49 -6.80 5.48
N ILE A 87 -7.78 -7.93 5.49
CA ILE A 87 -8.02 -9.03 6.43
C ILE A 87 -7.82 -8.53 7.86
N GLU A 88 -6.70 -7.85 8.14
CA GLU A 88 -6.40 -7.27 9.45
C GLU A 88 -7.48 -6.27 9.90
N TRP A 89 -7.96 -5.40 9.00
CA TRP A 89 -9.03 -4.44 9.31
C TRP A 89 -10.35 -5.14 9.63
N CYS A 90 -10.78 -6.09 8.79
CA CYS A 90 -12.01 -6.83 9.03
C CYS A 90 -11.96 -7.60 10.35
N PHE A 91 -10.80 -8.19 10.65
CA PHE A 91 -10.56 -8.88 11.92
C PHE A 91 -10.59 -7.90 13.10
N GLY A 92 -9.90 -6.76 12.99
CA GLY A 92 -9.80 -5.74 14.04
C GLY A 92 -11.15 -5.15 14.45
N ILE A 93 -12.04 -4.91 13.49
CA ILE A 93 -13.39 -4.38 13.77
C ILE A 93 -14.39 -5.47 14.17
N GLY A 94 -14.07 -6.76 14.01
CA GLY A 94 -14.91 -7.88 14.44
C GLY A 94 -15.87 -8.47 13.38
N VAL A 95 -15.56 -8.32 12.09
CA VAL A 95 -16.28 -9.04 11.03
C VAL A 95 -15.99 -10.55 11.14
N LYS A 96 -17.04 -11.36 11.24
CA LYS A 96 -16.90 -12.81 11.52
C LYS A 96 -16.40 -13.62 10.33
N GLN A 97 -16.78 -13.21 9.11
CA GLN A 97 -16.45 -13.93 7.88
C GLN A 97 -16.01 -12.96 6.79
N LEU A 98 -14.93 -13.30 6.10
CA LEU A 98 -14.42 -12.55 4.95
C LEU A 98 -14.19 -13.51 3.79
N THR A 99 -14.76 -13.22 2.62
CA THR A 99 -14.52 -13.96 1.38
C THR A 99 -13.80 -13.06 0.39
N ILE A 100 -12.65 -13.52 -0.09
CA ILE A 100 -11.82 -12.77 -1.03
C ILE A 100 -11.76 -13.55 -2.34
N TYR A 101 -12.15 -12.89 -3.42
CA TYR A 101 -12.03 -13.46 -4.75
C TYR A 101 -10.61 -13.30 -5.27
N ALA A 102 -9.74 -14.26 -4.95
CA ALA A 102 -8.32 -14.22 -5.28
C ALA A 102 -8.03 -14.65 -6.73
N PHE A 103 -8.87 -15.50 -7.34
CA PHE A 103 -8.63 -16.03 -8.69
C PHE A 103 -9.92 -16.49 -9.37
N SER A 104 -10.09 -16.11 -10.64
CA SER A 104 -11.26 -16.48 -11.45
C SER A 104 -10.99 -17.64 -12.41
N ILE A 105 -12.03 -18.38 -12.81
CA ILE A 105 -11.89 -19.43 -13.83
C ILE A 105 -11.42 -18.83 -15.17
N GLU A 106 -11.83 -17.60 -15.50
CA GLU A 106 -11.32 -16.91 -16.70
C GLU A 106 -9.83 -16.55 -16.61
N ASN A 107 -9.24 -16.52 -15.41
CA ASN A 107 -7.79 -16.34 -15.26
C ASN A 107 -7.00 -17.58 -15.72
N PHE A 108 -7.62 -18.77 -15.80
CA PHE A 108 -7.01 -19.94 -16.42
C PHE A 108 -6.88 -19.82 -17.96
N CYS A 109 -7.62 -18.91 -18.58
CA CYS A 109 -7.51 -18.63 -20.02
C CYS A 109 -6.36 -17.66 -20.35
N ARG A 110 -5.60 -17.18 -19.34
CA ARG A 110 -4.39 -16.37 -19.55
C ARG A 110 -3.25 -17.23 -20.10
N THR A 111 -2.23 -16.59 -20.66
CA THR A 111 -1.06 -17.29 -21.21
C THR A 111 -0.40 -18.16 -20.13
N GLU A 112 0.18 -19.29 -20.52
CA GLU A 112 0.84 -20.22 -19.57
C GLU A 112 1.92 -19.52 -18.73
N GLU A 113 2.61 -18.55 -19.33
CA GLU A 113 3.64 -17.75 -18.68
C GLU A 113 3.06 -16.82 -17.59
N GLU A 114 1.89 -16.23 -17.79
CA GLU A 114 1.21 -15.43 -16.76
C GLU A 114 0.65 -16.32 -15.64
N LYS A 115 0.13 -17.50 -15.98
CA LYS A 115 -0.37 -18.46 -14.98
C LYS A 115 0.74 -18.99 -14.08
N GLY A 116 1.87 -19.37 -14.66
CA GLY A 116 3.02 -19.86 -13.90
C GLY A 116 3.51 -18.84 -12.86
N ARG A 117 3.53 -17.56 -13.24
CA ARG A 117 3.89 -16.47 -12.33
C ARG A 117 2.86 -16.25 -11.23
N LEU A 118 1.57 -16.28 -11.57
CA LEU A 118 0.50 -16.07 -10.60
C LEU A 118 0.40 -17.22 -9.59
N PHE A 119 0.60 -18.48 -10.01
CA PHE A 119 0.68 -19.61 -9.08
C PHE A 119 1.94 -19.57 -8.21
N THR A 120 3.06 -19.09 -8.75
CA THR A 120 4.29 -18.91 -7.95
C THR A 120 4.07 -17.89 -6.85
N LEU A 121 3.41 -16.77 -7.18
CA LEU A 121 3.04 -15.72 -6.23
C LEU A 121 2.08 -16.25 -5.16
N MET A 122 1.02 -16.97 -5.56
CA MET A 122 0.08 -17.55 -4.59
C MET A 122 0.76 -18.48 -3.60
N ARG A 123 1.79 -19.23 -4.04
CA ARG A 123 2.56 -20.12 -3.18
C ARG A 123 3.56 -19.38 -2.27
N SER A 124 3.98 -18.16 -2.63
CA SER A 124 4.93 -17.39 -1.80
C SER A 124 4.21 -16.53 -0.76
N GLU A 125 3.03 -16.01 -1.09
CA GLU A 125 2.29 -15.06 -0.26
C GLU A 125 1.18 -15.70 0.60
N PHE A 126 0.75 -16.93 0.29
CA PHE A 126 -0.26 -17.68 1.05
C PHE A 126 0.20 -19.12 1.33
#